data_AF-A0A1H8ADR1-F1
#
_entry.id   AF-A0A1H8ADR1-F1
#
_cell.length_a   1.000
_cell.length_b   1.000
_cell.length_c   1.000
_cell.angle_alpha   90.00
_cell.angle_beta   90.00
_cell.angle_gamma   90.00
#
_symmetry.space_group_name_H-M   'P 1'
#
loop_
_entity.id
_entity.type
_entity.pdbx_description
1 polymer ?
#
loop_
_entity_poly.entity_id
_entity_poly.type
_entity_poly.pdbx_seq_one_letter_code
_entity_poly.pdbx_strand_id
1 'polypeptide(L)'
;MGNRLLAQLMAKNLTGNWSLVKDSSTFLSYFSGCELNLNQDKDSLGVSWKWLSSSPHIDAYTLPLNGHEQTYLIKDRVWPYENFMGISYIPGSTGKASFLSGAYAGHFEIRTRYEIRSSQGKSWMTCKDVYALSADGQSLTVNHFRSDRSAPVNYVFRKVGSKLAYVHQMKNNWNLKEGVPENAFFVSLQGVVNSSAAKLYLEYPKDWEYKETNSLQGFYERRLDYHFLPIETVKKALDLFSAELKGYIIWDEQSRASLCVAFTLAGLEQAVVVTPDMIPLMESYHLPLVKDFGGQFIGKSDEEIFRWAFHTYGDSCSKDFIVWMGGADGDQIMPGIADFGIAKHAFFADLSTAPKDTQEYKLADSLMGIMNRFALVMGWHSYGKDLERNYVTLASKHGLRVEGLNTFPNLSFTSKTPPSADFTFKNNHQVVKINRMCQRRKFILPVYKQMDLGLAPGTAHSGDLSHMLGK
;
A
#
# COMPACT_ATOMS: atom_id res chain seq x y z
N MET A 1 5.17 13.25 -44.61
CA MET A 1 5.82 13.50 -43.30
C MET A 1 4.84 13.54 -42.12
N GLY A 2 3.58 14.00 -42.27
CA GLY A 2 2.62 14.11 -41.16
C GLY A 2 2.22 12.79 -40.46
N ASN A 3 1.97 11.70 -41.20
CA ASN A 3 1.49 10.43 -40.60
C ASN A 3 2.52 9.71 -39.72
N ARG A 4 3.82 9.86 -40.00
CA ARG A 4 4.89 9.18 -39.25
C ARG A 4 5.13 9.81 -37.88
N LEU A 5 5.16 11.15 -37.82
CA LEU A 5 5.34 11.87 -36.55
C LEU A 5 4.13 11.66 -35.61
N LEU A 6 2.92 11.62 -36.18
CA LEU A 6 1.69 11.34 -35.45
C LEU A 6 1.70 9.90 -34.88
N ALA A 7 2.10 8.90 -35.68
CA ALA A 7 2.24 7.52 -35.22
C ALA A 7 3.30 7.37 -34.10
N GLN A 8 4.41 8.12 -34.21
CA GLN A 8 5.45 8.14 -33.19
C GLN A 8 4.98 8.77 -31.87
N LEU A 9 4.25 9.88 -31.91
CA LEU A 9 3.69 10.52 -30.72
C LEU A 9 2.58 9.66 -30.08
N MET A 10 1.77 8.99 -30.91
CA MET A 10 0.71 8.07 -30.47
C MET A 10 1.27 6.90 -29.67
N ALA A 11 2.21 6.14 -30.23
CA ALA A 11 2.79 4.97 -29.60
C ALA A 11 3.53 5.31 -28.29
N LYS A 12 4.01 6.55 -28.13
CA LYS A 12 4.85 6.95 -27.00
C LYS A 12 4.03 7.05 -25.73
N ASN A 13 2.81 7.58 -25.82
CA ASN A 13 1.91 7.72 -24.67
C ASN A 13 1.39 6.37 -24.16
N LEU A 14 1.36 5.37 -25.03
CA LEU A 14 0.91 4.01 -24.78
C LEU A 14 2.03 3.07 -24.30
N THR A 15 3.29 3.48 -24.46
CA THR A 15 4.44 2.70 -24.03
C THR A 15 4.40 2.48 -22.51
N GLY A 16 4.58 1.23 -22.11
CA GLY A 16 4.54 0.82 -20.71
C GLY A 16 4.07 -0.62 -20.51
N ASN A 17 4.03 -0.99 -19.24
CA ASN A 17 3.46 -2.25 -18.78
C ASN A 17 2.00 -2.02 -18.39
N TRP A 18 1.15 -2.95 -18.78
CA TRP A 18 -0.30 -2.87 -18.58
C TRP A 18 -0.81 -4.19 -17.98
N SER A 19 -1.66 -4.12 -16.96
CA SER A 19 -2.23 -5.31 -16.30
C SER A 19 -3.75 -5.35 -16.48
N LEU A 20 -4.30 -6.53 -16.79
CA LEU A 20 -5.72 -6.68 -17.08
C LEU A 20 -6.59 -6.48 -15.82
N VAL A 21 -7.64 -5.66 -15.95
CA VAL A 21 -8.71 -5.48 -14.97
C VAL A 21 -9.84 -6.47 -15.29
N LYS A 22 -9.86 -7.62 -14.60
CA LYS A 22 -10.80 -8.72 -14.89
C LYS A 22 -12.27 -8.31 -14.87
N ASP A 23 -12.68 -7.58 -13.84
CA ASP A 23 -14.10 -7.24 -13.62
C ASP A 23 -14.65 -6.24 -14.65
N SER A 24 -13.75 -5.56 -15.38
CA SER A 24 -14.09 -4.65 -16.48
C SER A 24 -13.83 -5.26 -17.86
N SER A 25 -13.39 -6.52 -17.93
CA SER A 25 -13.00 -7.20 -19.17
C SER A 25 -13.91 -8.40 -19.45
N THR A 26 -14.07 -8.74 -20.73
CA THR A 26 -14.61 -10.02 -21.18
C THR A 26 -13.53 -11.10 -20.98
N PHE A 27 -13.31 -11.50 -19.73
CA PHE A 27 -12.19 -12.35 -19.33
C PHE A 27 -12.55 -13.84 -19.30
N LEU A 28 -11.64 -14.67 -19.81
CA LEU A 28 -11.75 -16.13 -19.75
C LEU A 28 -11.13 -16.68 -18.47
N SER A 29 -11.90 -17.45 -17.70
CA SER A 29 -11.51 -18.02 -16.41
C SER A 29 -10.32 -19.00 -16.45
N TYR A 30 -9.93 -19.49 -17.62
CA TYR A 30 -8.76 -20.37 -17.77
C TYR A 30 -7.45 -19.68 -17.38
N PHE A 31 -7.30 -18.39 -17.73
CA PHE A 31 -6.13 -17.62 -17.36
C PHE A 31 -6.33 -16.97 -15.98
N SER A 32 -5.24 -16.79 -15.24
CA SER A 32 -5.24 -16.04 -13.98
C SER A 32 -5.12 -14.53 -14.19
N GLY A 33 -4.78 -14.07 -15.41
CA GLY A 33 -4.72 -12.66 -15.80
C GLY A 33 -4.08 -12.49 -17.17
N CYS A 34 -3.84 -11.23 -17.56
CA CYS A 34 -3.08 -10.90 -18.76
C CYS A 34 -2.22 -9.65 -18.49
N GLU A 35 -0.98 -9.67 -18.95
CA GLU A 35 -0.06 -8.53 -18.98
C GLU A 35 0.16 -8.13 -20.44
N LEU A 36 0.02 -6.84 -20.73
CA LEU A 36 0.30 -6.26 -22.04
C LEU A 36 1.52 -5.34 -21.89
N ASN A 37 2.57 -5.61 -22.65
CA ASN A 37 3.71 -4.72 -22.76
C ASN A 37 3.70 -4.07 -24.15
N LEU A 38 3.75 -2.73 -24.15
CA LEU A 38 3.92 -1.93 -25.35
C LEU A 38 5.26 -1.20 -25.23
N ASN A 39 6.17 -1.44 -26.17
CA ASN A 39 7.48 -0.82 -26.18
C ASN A 39 7.75 -0.17 -27.54
N GLN A 40 7.73 1.15 -27.59
CA GLN A 40 8.06 1.86 -28.81
C GLN A 40 9.57 2.10 -28.94
N ASP A 41 10.11 1.80 -30.12
CA ASP A 41 11.37 2.34 -30.61
C ASP A 41 11.11 3.38 -31.72
N LYS A 42 12.13 4.07 -32.22
CA LYS A 42 12.00 5.19 -33.18
C LYS A 42 10.98 4.95 -34.29
N ASP A 43 10.98 3.77 -34.92
CA ASP A 43 10.14 3.47 -36.07
C ASP A 43 9.29 2.20 -35.92
N SER A 44 9.24 1.62 -34.73
CA SER A 44 8.54 0.36 -34.48
C SER A 44 7.85 0.33 -33.12
N LEU A 45 6.83 -0.52 -33.01
CA LEU A 45 6.12 -0.82 -31.79
C LEU A 45 6.26 -2.32 -31.49
N GLY A 46 6.96 -2.65 -30.41
CA GLY A 46 6.91 -3.96 -29.80
C GLY A 46 5.61 -4.14 -29.04
N VAL A 47 4.92 -5.25 -29.30
CA VAL A 47 3.65 -5.62 -28.66
C VAL A 47 3.84 -7.02 -28.09
N SER A 48 3.55 -7.19 -26.80
CA SER A 48 3.64 -8.49 -26.12
C SER A 48 2.43 -8.69 -25.21
N TRP A 49 1.64 -9.70 -25.53
CA TRP A 49 0.55 -10.19 -24.69
C TRP A 49 1.02 -11.43 -23.94
N LYS A 50 1.04 -11.35 -22.61
CA LYS A 50 1.40 -12.47 -21.74
C LYS A 50 0.17 -12.90 -20.94
N TRP A 51 -0.38 -14.05 -21.29
CA TRP A 51 -1.54 -14.66 -20.64
C TRP A 51 -1.08 -15.52 -19.47
N LEU A 52 -1.47 -15.13 -18.26
CA LEU A 52 -0.96 -15.73 -17.02
C LEU A 52 -1.70 -17.03 -16.71
N SER A 53 -0.95 -18.08 -16.39
CA SER A 53 -1.43 -19.38 -15.90
C SER A 53 -0.26 -20.14 -15.26
N SER A 54 -0.44 -21.42 -14.90
CA SER A 54 0.68 -22.29 -14.50
C SER A 54 1.69 -22.55 -15.62
N SER A 55 1.32 -22.30 -16.88
CA SER A 55 2.19 -22.35 -18.06
C SER A 55 1.84 -21.18 -18.98
N PRO A 56 2.41 -19.99 -18.72
CA PRO A 56 2.00 -18.76 -19.40
C PRO A 56 2.16 -18.84 -20.92
N HIS A 57 1.21 -18.24 -21.64
CA HIS A 57 1.25 -18.08 -23.09
C HIS A 57 1.71 -16.67 -23.46
N ILE A 58 2.57 -16.52 -24.45
CA ILE A 58 3.10 -15.21 -24.88
C ILE A 58 2.98 -15.04 -26.39
N ASP A 59 2.16 -14.07 -26.80
CA ASP A 59 2.10 -13.58 -28.18
C ASP A 59 2.90 -12.27 -28.26
N ALA A 60 4.04 -12.30 -28.95
CA ALA A 60 4.92 -11.14 -29.09
C ALA A 60 5.36 -10.92 -30.54
N TYR A 61 5.30 -9.67 -30.99
CA TYR A 61 5.74 -9.25 -32.32
C TYR A 61 6.11 -7.77 -32.32
N THR A 62 6.87 -7.33 -33.33
CA THR A 62 7.29 -5.94 -33.51
C THR A 62 6.74 -5.43 -34.83
N LEU A 63 6.08 -4.28 -34.82
CA LEU A 63 5.40 -3.72 -36.00
C LEU A 63 6.06 -2.41 -36.42
N PRO A 64 6.35 -2.19 -37.71
CA PRO A 64 6.79 -0.90 -38.17
C PRO A 64 5.64 0.11 -38.13
N LEU A 65 5.90 1.32 -37.63
CA LEU A 65 4.90 2.38 -37.48
C LEU A 65 4.43 2.99 -38.82
N ASN A 66 5.06 2.60 -39.93
CA ASN A 66 4.68 3.02 -41.29
C ASN A 66 3.50 2.22 -41.87
N GLY A 67 2.97 1.24 -41.13
CA GLY A 67 1.85 0.39 -41.53
C GLY A 67 2.21 -0.75 -42.47
N HIS A 68 3.50 -0.98 -42.73
CA HIS A 68 3.94 -2.15 -43.46
C HIS A 68 3.62 -3.44 -42.67
N GLU A 69 3.19 -4.47 -43.40
CA GLU A 69 2.88 -5.77 -42.81
C GLU A 69 4.17 -6.49 -42.39
N GLN A 70 4.19 -7.00 -41.17
CA GLN A 70 5.30 -7.78 -40.62
C GLN A 70 4.85 -9.22 -40.37
N THR A 71 5.71 -10.16 -40.77
CA THR A 71 5.52 -11.58 -40.48
C THR A 71 6.08 -11.93 -39.10
N TYR A 72 5.37 -12.75 -38.33
CA TYR A 72 5.81 -13.28 -37.05
C TYR A 72 5.58 -14.79 -36.96
N LEU A 73 6.39 -15.48 -36.15
CA LEU A 73 6.32 -16.93 -35.97
C LEU A 73 5.31 -17.30 -34.89
N ILE A 74 4.46 -18.29 -35.18
CA ILE A 74 3.56 -18.90 -34.21
C ILE A 74 4.28 -20.07 -33.54
N LYS A 75 4.56 -19.96 -32.24
CA LYS A 75 5.44 -20.89 -31.51
C LYS A 75 4.71 -22.08 -30.89
N ASP A 76 3.49 -21.87 -30.43
CA ASP A 76 2.69 -22.88 -29.76
C ASP A 76 1.24 -22.90 -30.28
N ARG A 77 0.44 -23.80 -29.71
CA ARG A 77 -0.93 -24.09 -30.15
C ARG A 77 -1.99 -23.27 -29.41
N VAL A 78 -1.62 -22.53 -28.36
CA VAL A 78 -2.56 -21.88 -27.44
C VAL A 78 -3.18 -20.67 -28.13
N TRP A 79 -4.49 -20.72 -28.37
CA TRP A 79 -5.21 -19.58 -28.92
C TRP A 79 -5.99 -18.88 -27.80
N PRO A 80 -5.45 -17.78 -27.23
CA PRO A 80 -5.87 -17.29 -25.91
C PRO A 80 -7.26 -16.65 -25.89
N TYR A 81 -7.85 -16.41 -27.06
CA TYR A 81 -9.12 -15.72 -27.19
C TYR A 81 -10.32 -16.63 -26.89
N GLU A 82 -10.22 -17.95 -27.11
CA GLU A 82 -11.25 -18.96 -26.78
C GLU A 82 -10.68 -20.37 -26.59
N ASN A 83 -10.36 -20.75 -25.36
CA ASN A 83 -9.78 -22.07 -25.07
C ASN A 83 -10.79 -23.23 -25.11
N PHE A 84 -12.10 -22.98 -25.06
CA PHE A 84 -13.14 -24.02 -24.93
C PHE A 84 -13.77 -24.46 -26.26
N MET A 85 -13.38 -23.87 -27.39
CA MET A 85 -14.00 -24.14 -28.71
C MET A 85 -13.17 -25.05 -29.63
N GLY A 86 -12.08 -25.65 -29.12
CA GLY A 86 -11.23 -26.53 -29.92
C GLY A 86 -10.52 -25.81 -31.09
N ILE A 87 -10.37 -24.49 -30.99
CA ILE A 87 -9.60 -23.69 -31.94
C ILE A 87 -8.17 -23.56 -31.40
N SER A 88 -7.19 -23.73 -32.29
CA SER A 88 -5.78 -23.64 -31.94
C SER A 88 -4.97 -22.95 -33.02
N TYR A 89 -3.89 -22.32 -32.59
CA TYR A 89 -2.80 -21.95 -33.50
C TYR A 89 -2.13 -23.19 -34.09
N ILE A 90 -1.44 -23.00 -35.22
CA ILE A 90 -0.62 -24.05 -35.86
C ILE A 90 0.86 -23.74 -35.59
N PRO A 91 1.53 -24.44 -34.67
CA PRO A 91 2.95 -24.20 -34.40
C PRO A 91 3.82 -24.32 -35.66
N GLY A 92 4.79 -23.41 -35.81
CA GLY A 92 5.69 -23.35 -36.97
C GLY A 92 5.11 -22.63 -38.20
N SER A 93 3.82 -22.29 -38.18
CA SER A 93 3.22 -21.40 -39.18
C SER A 93 3.58 -19.93 -38.90
N THR A 94 3.26 -19.06 -39.85
CA THR A 94 3.48 -17.62 -39.72
C THR A 94 2.17 -16.86 -39.67
N GLY A 95 2.13 -15.84 -38.81
CA GLY A 95 1.12 -14.79 -38.82
C GLY A 95 1.65 -13.54 -39.48
N LYS A 96 0.73 -12.67 -39.87
CA LYS A 96 0.99 -11.34 -40.43
C LYS A 96 0.32 -10.30 -39.55
N ALA A 97 0.99 -9.19 -39.30
CA ALA A 97 0.48 -8.11 -38.47
C ALA A 97 0.84 -6.74 -39.06
N SER A 98 -0.05 -5.76 -38.94
CA SER A 98 0.20 -4.38 -39.39
C SER A 98 -0.38 -3.37 -38.41
N PHE A 99 0.32 -2.24 -38.26
CA PHE A 99 -0.10 -1.12 -37.43
C PHE A 99 -0.87 -0.10 -38.27
N LEU A 100 -1.99 0.41 -37.77
CA LEU A 100 -2.72 1.52 -38.37
C LEU A 100 -2.95 2.61 -37.33
N SER A 101 -2.56 3.84 -37.64
CA SER A 101 -2.82 5.00 -36.79
C SER A 101 -4.32 5.29 -36.68
N GLY A 102 -4.80 5.58 -35.47
CA GLY A 102 -6.18 5.98 -35.22
C GLY A 102 -6.47 7.45 -35.50
N ALA A 103 -7.70 7.86 -35.15
CA ALA A 103 -8.19 9.22 -35.37
C ALA A 103 -7.54 10.28 -34.44
N TYR A 104 -6.98 9.89 -33.29
CA TYR A 104 -6.38 10.79 -32.31
C TYR A 104 -5.27 10.11 -31.49
N ALA A 105 -4.48 10.91 -30.77
CA ALA A 105 -3.38 10.44 -29.93
C ALA A 105 -3.87 9.48 -28.84
N GLY A 106 -3.30 8.27 -28.77
CA GLY A 106 -3.74 7.22 -27.84
C GLY A 106 -4.77 6.25 -28.43
N HIS A 107 -5.10 6.36 -29.73
CA HIS A 107 -5.93 5.40 -30.45
C HIS A 107 -5.15 4.80 -31.63
N PHE A 108 -5.11 3.47 -31.75
CA PHE A 108 -4.54 2.79 -32.92
C PHE A 108 -5.16 1.40 -33.14
N GLU A 109 -4.97 0.86 -34.34
CA GLU A 109 -5.40 -0.49 -34.68
C GLU A 109 -4.20 -1.38 -34.96
N ILE A 110 -4.27 -2.64 -34.54
CA ILE A 110 -3.42 -3.71 -35.08
C ILE A 110 -4.32 -4.67 -35.84
N ARG A 111 -3.96 -4.95 -37.10
CA ARG A 111 -4.61 -6.00 -37.88
C ARG A 111 -3.71 -7.20 -37.95
N THR A 112 -4.22 -8.35 -37.55
CA THR A 112 -3.50 -9.62 -37.63
C THR A 112 -4.23 -10.61 -38.52
N ARG A 113 -3.47 -11.47 -39.19
CA ARG A 113 -4.00 -12.57 -39.99
C ARG A 113 -3.10 -13.79 -39.85
N TYR A 114 -3.70 -14.93 -39.55
CA TYR A 114 -2.98 -16.19 -39.34
C TYR A 114 -3.87 -17.40 -39.64
N GLU A 115 -3.25 -18.56 -39.84
CA GLU A 115 -3.98 -19.83 -40.02
C GLU A 115 -4.31 -20.43 -38.65
N ILE A 116 -5.56 -20.86 -38.48
CA ILE A 116 -6.02 -21.59 -37.30
C ILE A 116 -6.42 -23.01 -37.68
N ARG A 117 -6.41 -23.91 -36.69
CA ARG A 117 -6.96 -25.26 -36.79
C ARG A 117 -8.21 -25.36 -35.92
N SER A 118 -9.28 -25.86 -36.52
CA SER A 118 -10.55 -26.19 -35.86
C SER A 118 -10.97 -27.63 -36.19
N SER A 119 -12.11 -28.08 -35.65
CA SER A 119 -12.70 -29.37 -36.00
C SER A 119 -13.10 -29.48 -37.49
N GLN A 120 -13.31 -28.34 -38.17
CA GLN A 120 -13.64 -28.26 -39.60
C GLN A 120 -12.40 -28.15 -40.50
N GLY A 121 -11.21 -28.32 -39.93
CA GLY A 121 -9.94 -28.20 -40.65
C GLY A 121 -9.28 -26.83 -40.47
N LYS A 122 -8.47 -26.45 -41.46
CA LYS A 122 -7.68 -25.21 -41.43
C LYS A 122 -8.44 -24.06 -42.08
N SER A 123 -8.36 -22.88 -41.48
CA SER A 123 -8.94 -21.66 -42.04
C SER A 123 -8.12 -20.43 -41.66
N TRP A 124 -8.30 -19.36 -42.43
CA TRP A 124 -7.71 -18.07 -42.12
C TRP A 124 -8.55 -17.33 -41.09
N MET A 125 -7.90 -16.86 -40.02
CA MET A 125 -8.46 -15.92 -39.06
C MET A 125 -7.92 -14.53 -39.36
N THR A 126 -8.79 -13.52 -39.39
CA THR A 126 -8.39 -12.11 -39.42
C THR A 126 -8.93 -11.43 -38.18
N CYS A 127 -8.04 -10.77 -37.44
CA CYS A 127 -8.41 -10.01 -36.25
C CYS A 127 -8.06 -8.53 -36.42
N LYS A 128 -8.80 -7.69 -35.72
CA LYS A 128 -8.54 -6.27 -35.58
C LYS A 128 -8.61 -5.91 -34.10
N ASP A 129 -7.49 -5.49 -33.54
CA ASP A 129 -7.39 -4.99 -32.17
C ASP A 129 -7.41 -3.47 -32.19
N VAL A 130 -8.42 -2.87 -31.57
CA VAL A 130 -8.54 -1.41 -31.44
C VAL A 130 -8.13 -1.02 -30.03
N TYR A 131 -6.99 -0.34 -29.92
CA TYR A 131 -6.41 0.16 -28.67
C TYR A 131 -6.87 1.61 -28.45
N ALA A 132 -7.36 1.92 -27.25
CA ALA A 132 -7.79 3.25 -26.85
C ALA A 132 -7.34 3.58 -25.42
N LEU A 133 -6.51 4.60 -25.27
CA LEU A 133 -6.06 5.13 -24.00
C LEU A 133 -7.10 6.09 -23.41
N SER A 134 -7.35 6.00 -22.11
CA SER A 134 -8.17 6.96 -21.37
C SER A 134 -7.50 8.35 -21.33
N ALA A 135 -8.30 9.39 -21.10
CA ALA A 135 -7.80 10.78 -21.08
C ALA A 135 -6.74 11.02 -19.99
N ASP A 136 -6.79 10.29 -18.88
CA ASP A 136 -5.81 10.35 -17.78
C ASP A 136 -4.56 9.48 -18.00
N GLY A 137 -4.50 8.72 -19.12
CA GLY A 137 -3.41 7.83 -19.45
C GLY A 137 -3.26 6.61 -18.54
N GLN A 138 -4.23 6.32 -17.66
CA GLN A 138 -4.14 5.25 -16.67
C GLN A 138 -4.81 3.95 -17.10
N SER A 139 -5.77 4.01 -18.02
CA SER A 139 -6.52 2.86 -18.50
C SER A 139 -6.36 2.70 -20.01
N LEU A 140 -6.14 1.46 -20.46
CA LEU A 140 -6.05 1.11 -21.86
C LEU A 140 -7.12 0.07 -22.20
N THR A 141 -8.04 0.44 -23.07
CA THR A 141 -9.05 -0.48 -23.59
C THR A 141 -8.56 -1.10 -24.90
N VAL A 142 -8.72 -2.41 -25.05
CA VAL A 142 -8.50 -3.14 -26.29
C VAL A 142 -9.77 -3.86 -26.70
N ASN A 143 -10.36 -3.45 -27.81
CA ASN A 143 -11.48 -4.15 -28.43
C ASN A 143 -10.95 -5.10 -29.51
N HIS A 144 -11.03 -6.40 -29.26
CA HIS A 144 -10.59 -7.46 -30.16
C HIS A 144 -11.75 -7.93 -31.05
N PHE A 145 -11.69 -7.60 -32.34
CA PHE A 145 -12.64 -8.03 -33.36
C PHE A 145 -12.10 -9.22 -34.14
N ARG A 146 -12.97 -10.17 -34.50
CA ARG A 146 -12.61 -11.37 -35.27
C ARG A 146 -13.51 -11.51 -36.48
N SER A 147 -13.02 -12.14 -37.54
CA SER A 147 -13.81 -12.40 -38.75
C SER A 147 -14.98 -13.35 -38.55
N ASP A 148 -15.01 -14.13 -37.47
CA ASP A 148 -16.01 -15.15 -37.17
C ASP A 148 -17.11 -14.71 -36.18
N ARG A 149 -17.04 -13.48 -35.66
CA ARG A 149 -18.01 -12.93 -34.71
C ARG A 149 -18.32 -11.46 -34.97
N SER A 150 -19.58 -11.09 -34.73
CA SER A 150 -20.06 -9.71 -34.86
C SER A 150 -19.71 -8.82 -33.66
N ALA A 151 -19.68 -9.38 -32.45
CA ALA A 151 -19.36 -8.63 -31.22
C ALA A 151 -17.86 -8.73 -30.87
N PRO A 152 -17.20 -7.61 -30.51
CA PRO A 152 -15.82 -7.64 -30.03
C PRO A 152 -15.70 -8.23 -28.63
N VAL A 153 -14.52 -8.78 -28.33
CA VAL A 153 -14.10 -9.09 -26.97
C VAL A 153 -13.43 -7.84 -26.40
N ASN A 154 -13.89 -7.38 -25.23
CA ASN A 154 -13.36 -6.16 -24.61
C ASN A 154 -12.35 -6.49 -23.51
N TYR A 155 -11.15 -5.93 -23.59
CA TYR A 155 -10.14 -6.01 -22.53
C TYR A 155 -9.85 -4.61 -21.99
N VAL A 156 -9.87 -4.47 -20.68
CA VAL A 156 -9.49 -3.22 -19.99
C VAL A 156 -8.23 -3.49 -19.20
N PHE A 157 -7.20 -2.71 -19.46
CA PHE A 157 -5.93 -2.75 -18.77
C PHE A 157 -5.70 -1.48 -17.97
N ARG A 158 -4.90 -1.60 -16.91
CA ARG A 158 -4.38 -0.50 -16.11
C ARG A 158 -2.88 -0.34 -16.31
N LYS A 159 -2.37 0.90 -16.25
CA LYS A 159 -0.94 1.18 -16.40
C LYS A 159 -0.19 0.79 -15.13
N VAL A 160 0.70 -0.19 -15.24
CA VAL A 160 1.53 -0.65 -14.10
C VAL A 160 2.68 0.32 -13.88
N GLY A 161 2.87 0.72 -12.63
CA GLY A 161 3.99 1.57 -12.19
C GLY A 161 3.84 3.04 -12.55
N SER A 162 2.61 3.54 -12.71
CA SER A 162 2.36 4.98 -12.85
C SER A 162 2.59 5.75 -11.54
N LYS A 163 2.54 5.07 -10.39
CA LYS A 163 2.84 5.65 -9.08
C LYS A 163 4.17 5.12 -8.56
N LEU A 164 5.16 5.98 -8.49
CA LEU A 164 6.44 5.63 -7.88
C LEU A 164 6.36 5.78 -6.37
N ALA A 165 6.77 4.73 -5.65
CA ALA A 165 7.01 4.76 -4.21
C ALA A 165 8.33 4.08 -3.90
N TYR A 166 8.81 4.24 -2.68
CA TYR A 166 10.01 3.62 -2.18
C TYR A 166 9.71 2.70 -1.02
N VAL A 167 10.51 1.65 -0.86
CA VAL A 167 10.36 0.68 0.22
C VAL A 167 11.66 0.52 0.99
N HIS A 168 11.58 0.50 2.32
CA HIS A 168 12.71 0.17 3.20
C HIS A 168 12.36 -1.04 4.06
N GLN A 169 13.30 -1.97 4.22
CA GLN A 169 13.15 -3.13 5.11
C GLN A 169 13.62 -2.79 6.51
N MET A 170 12.68 -2.76 7.45
CA MET A 170 12.95 -2.41 8.84
C MET A 170 13.82 -3.48 9.52
N LYS A 171 14.76 -3.05 10.37
CA LYS A 171 15.57 -3.96 11.17
C LYS A 171 14.70 -4.63 12.24
N ASN A 172 14.87 -5.95 12.41
CA ASN A 172 14.20 -6.68 13.48
C ASN A 172 14.93 -6.55 14.82
N ASN A 173 15.08 -5.31 15.27
CA ASN A 173 15.58 -4.98 16.60
C ASN A 173 14.88 -3.70 17.06
N TRP A 174 14.12 -3.81 18.14
CA TRP A 174 13.28 -2.74 18.68
C TRP A 174 13.75 -2.28 20.06
N ASN A 175 15.00 -2.61 20.40
CA ASN A 175 15.68 -2.07 21.57
C ASN A 175 16.10 -0.61 21.35
N LEU A 176 15.84 0.24 22.35
CA LEU A 176 16.10 1.68 22.33
C LEU A 176 17.54 2.06 21.95
N LYS A 177 18.54 1.26 22.36
CA LYS A 177 19.97 1.60 22.22
C LYS A 177 20.64 0.92 21.02
N GLU A 178 19.91 0.06 20.31
CA GLU A 178 20.49 -0.74 19.23
C GLU A 178 19.74 -0.54 17.91
N GLY A 179 18.54 -1.11 17.78
CA GLY A 179 17.82 -1.10 16.50
C GLY A 179 16.88 0.09 16.30
N VAL A 180 16.36 0.66 17.40
CA VAL A 180 15.46 1.82 17.35
C VAL A 180 16.09 3.07 16.71
N PRO A 181 17.38 3.40 16.88
CA PRO A 181 17.98 4.58 16.25
C PRO A 181 17.70 4.70 14.74
N GLU A 182 17.97 3.64 13.97
CA GLU A 182 17.71 3.64 12.52
C GLU A 182 16.22 3.49 12.20
N ASN A 183 15.51 2.65 12.94
CA ASN A 183 14.08 2.45 12.73
C ASN A 183 13.29 3.76 12.99
N ALA A 184 13.65 4.54 14.01
CA ALA A 184 13.04 5.83 14.34
C ALA A 184 13.29 6.87 13.25
N PHE A 185 14.49 6.88 12.64
CA PHE A 185 14.76 7.70 11.46
C PHE A 185 13.79 7.35 10.32
N PHE A 186 13.64 6.06 9.97
CA PHE A 186 12.76 5.68 8.86
C PHE A 186 11.26 5.88 9.17
N VAL A 187 10.81 5.64 10.40
CA VAL A 187 9.44 5.91 10.83
C VAL A 187 9.12 7.41 10.78
N SER A 188 10.04 8.25 11.27
CA SER A 188 9.85 9.71 11.21
C SER A 188 9.92 10.24 9.78
N LEU A 189 10.87 9.78 8.98
CA LEU A 189 10.95 10.08 7.56
C LEU A 189 9.65 9.72 6.85
N GLN A 190 9.13 8.51 7.09
CA GLN A 190 7.87 8.04 6.50
C GLN A 190 6.73 9.00 6.82
N GLY A 191 6.56 9.36 8.10
CA GLY A 191 5.51 10.29 8.49
C GLY A 191 5.62 11.66 7.81
N VAL A 192 6.83 12.19 7.68
CA VAL A 192 7.08 13.48 7.03
C VAL A 192 6.78 13.40 5.52
N VAL A 193 7.39 12.46 4.78
CA VAL A 193 7.26 12.40 3.33
C VAL A 193 5.86 11.95 2.89
N ASN A 194 5.18 11.15 3.73
CA ASN A 194 3.81 10.71 3.44
C ASN A 194 2.73 11.72 3.85
N SER A 195 3.08 12.84 4.47
CA SER A 195 2.12 13.89 4.86
C SER A 195 1.32 14.42 3.65
N SER A 196 1.93 14.44 2.46
CA SER A 196 1.33 14.94 1.22
C SER A 196 0.91 13.84 0.23
N ALA A 197 1.69 12.76 0.08
CA ALA A 197 1.42 11.68 -0.87
C ALA A 197 2.05 10.35 -0.40
N ALA A 198 1.56 9.21 -0.87
CA ALA A 198 2.13 7.88 -0.55
C ALA A 198 3.49 7.68 -1.24
N LYS A 199 4.60 8.02 -0.57
CA LYS A 199 5.97 8.01 -1.11
C LYS A 199 6.87 6.95 -0.52
N LEU A 200 6.80 6.70 0.79
CA LEU A 200 7.66 5.74 1.49
C LEU A 200 6.82 4.68 2.20
N TYR A 201 7.12 3.42 1.95
CA TYR A 201 6.54 2.25 2.60
C TYR A 201 7.63 1.52 3.39
N LEU A 202 7.29 1.03 4.57
CA LEU A 202 8.20 0.30 5.45
C LEU A 202 7.76 -1.16 5.49
N GLU A 203 8.63 -2.06 5.06
CA GLU A 203 8.42 -3.49 5.17
C GLU A 203 8.92 -3.96 6.54
N TYR A 204 8.02 -4.46 7.38
CA TYR A 204 8.34 -4.90 8.73
C TYR A 204 8.74 -6.39 8.75
N PRO A 205 9.53 -6.81 9.75
CA PRO A 205 9.92 -8.21 9.94
C PRO A 205 8.72 -9.17 10.00
N LYS A 206 8.93 -10.45 9.64
CA LYS A 206 7.85 -11.47 9.58
C LYS A 206 7.20 -11.79 10.93
N ASP A 207 7.93 -11.55 12.02
CA ASP A 207 7.49 -11.70 13.40
C ASP A 207 6.90 -10.42 13.99
N TRP A 208 6.86 -9.32 13.23
CA TRP A 208 6.03 -8.17 13.55
C TRP A 208 4.56 -8.58 13.63
N GLU A 209 3.80 -7.92 14.51
CA GLU A 209 2.39 -8.27 14.78
C GLU A 209 1.52 -8.21 13.52
N TYR A 210 1.80 -7.25 12.62
CA TYR A 210 1.14 -7.06 11.33
C TYR A 210 1.93 -7.77 10.23
N LYS A 211 1.63 -9.06 10.03
CA LYS A 211 2.34 -9.94 9.09
C LYS A 211 2.00 -9.67 7.63
N GLU A 212 1.00 -8.85 7.37
CA GLU A 212 0.45 -8.56 6.05
C GLU A 212 1.19 -7.42 5.33
N THR A 213 2.23 -6.82 5.90
CA THR A 213 2.92 -5.68 5.26
C THR A 213 3.44 -6.02 3.86
N ASN A 214 4.03 -7.21 3.66
CA ASN A 214 4.48 -7.67 2.35
C ASN A 214 3.30 -7.97 1.39
N SER A 215 2.24 -8.62 1.89
CA SER A 215 1.08 -8.93 1.05
C SER A 215 0.32 -7.67 0.61
N LEU A 216 0.31 -6.65 1.47
CA LEU A 216 -0.27 -5.33 1.20
C LEU A 216 0.57 -4.52 0.20
N GLN A 217 1.91 -4.58 0.26
CA GLN A 217 2.76 -4.02 -0.80
C GLN A 217 2.41 -4.65 -2.16
N GLY A 218 2.31 -5.98 -2.22
CA GLY A 218 1.91 -6.66 -3.44
C GLY A 218 0.49 -6.29 -3.90
N PHE A 219 -0.42 -5.97 -2.98
CA PHE A 219 -1.71 -5.39 -3.33
C PHE A 219 -1.56 -4.01 -3.96
N TYR A 220 -0.74 -3.12 -3.39
CA TYR A 220 -0.49 -1.80 -3.97
C TYR A 220 0.09 -1.87 -5.38
N GLU A 221 1.02 -2.78 -5.63
CA GLU A 221 1.61 -3.00 -6.95
C GLU A 221 0.57 -3.51 -7.96
N ARG A 222 -0.18 -4.56 -7.60
CA ARG A 222 -1.12 -5.22 -8.51
C ARG A 222 -2.45 -4.49 -8.67
N ARG A 223 -2.89 -3.77 -7.64
CA ARG A 223 -4.25 -3.22 -7.53
C ARG A 223 -4.30 -1.71 -7.42
N LEU A 224 -3.20 -0.99 -7.15
CA LEU A 224 -3.19 0.47 -7.07
C LEU A 224 -2.10 1.17 -7.91
N ASP A 225 -1.42 0.43 -8.80
CA ASP A 225 -0.40 0.90 -9.77
C ASP A 225 0.90 1.41 -9.17
N TYR A 226 1.22 1.00 -7.94
CA TYR A 226 2.49 1.34 -7.34
C TYR A 226 3.65 0.54 -7.95
N HIS A 227 4.80 1.19 -8.06
CA HIS A 227 6.08 0.56 -8.29
C HIS A 227 7.00 0.97 -7.14
N PHE A 228 7.47 -0.03 -6.36
CA PHE A 228 8.35 0.22 -5.24
C PHE A 228 9.82 0.06 -5.64
N LEU A 229 10.61 1.08 -5.33
CA LEU A 229 12.07 1.03 -5.43
C LEU A 229 12.69 0.87 -4.03
N PRO A 230 13.66 -0.04 -3.85
CA PRO A 230 14.27 -0.26 -2.55
C PRO A 230 15.14 0.92 -2.10
N ILE A 231 15.12 1.20 -0.80
CA ILE A 231 16.04 2.08 -0.08
C ILE A 231 16.70 1.25 1.01
N GLU A 232 18.02 1.06 0.93
CA GLU A 232 18.75 0.18 1.83
C GLU A 232 19.40 0.92 3.00
N THR A 233 19.62 2.24 2.88
CA THR A 233 20.39 3.01 3.86
C THR A 233 19.79 4.39 4.13
N VAL A 234 20.07 4.93 5.31
CA VAL A 234 19.74 6.31 5.71
C VAL A 234 20.26 7.31 4.67
N LYS A 235 21.51 7.16 4.21
CA LYS A 235 22.09 8.02 3.18
C LYS A 235 21.26 8.01 1.89
N LYS A 236 20.87 6.82 1.41
CA LYS A 236 20.06 6.72 0.19
C LYS A 236 18.68 7.35 0.37
N ALA A 237 18.11 7.26 1.57
CA ALA A 237 16.86 7.92 1.91
C ALA A 237 17.00 9.46 1.85
N LEU A 238 18.10 10.00 2.39
CA LEU A 238 18.40 11.43 2.33
C LEU A 238 18.70 11.91 0.90
N ASP A 239 19.40 11.11 0.08
CA ASP A 239 19.59 11.40 -1.35
C ASP A 239 18.25 11.62 -2.08
N LEU A 240 17.19 10.95 -1.64
CA LEU A 240 15.85 11.02 -2.24
C LEU A 240 14.98 12.10 -1.63
N PHE A 241 15.04 12.30 -0.31
CA PHE A 241 14.02 13.05 0.42
C PHE A 241 14.52 14.26 1.21
N SER A 242 15.82 14.52 1.25
CA SER A 242 16.38 15.65 2.03
C SER A 242 15.74 17.01 1.70
N ALA A 243 15.37 17.25 0.45
CA ALA A 243 14.68 18.48 0.02
C ALA A 243 13.27 18.65 0.61
N GLU A 244 12.65 17.59 1.14
CA GLU A 244 11.35 17.63 1.81
C GLU A 244 11.48 17.77 3.34
N LEU A 245 12.70 17.68 3.86
CA LEU A 245 12.99 17.79 5.29
C LEU A 245 13.40 19.21 5.64
N LYS A 246 12.89 19.73 6.76
CA LYS A 246 13.27 21.05 7.29
C LYS A 246 14.37 20.99 8.33
N GLY A 247 14.73 19.80 8.82
CA GLY A 247 15.82 19.61 9.77
C GLY A 247 15.80 18.24 10.43
N TYR A 248 16.55 18.11 11.51
CA TYR A 248 16.62 16.89 12.33
C TYR A 248 16.50 17.20 13.82
N ILE A 249 16.04 16.20 14.59
CA ILE A 249 15.81 16.26 16.02
C ILE A 249 16.59 15.14 16.69
N ILE A 250 17.39 15.48 17.70
CA ILE A 250 18.15 14.48 18.48
C ILE A 250 17.28 14.03 19.64
N TRP A 251 17.09 12.72 19.80
CA TRP A 251 16.42 12.12 20.95
C TRP A 251 17.43 11.43 21.88
N ASP A 252 17.02 11.21 23.14
CA ASP A 252 17.85 10.55 24.15
C ASP A 252 17.55 9.04 24.21
N GLU A 253 18.51 8.22 23.81
CA GLU A 253 18.41 6.74 23.76
C GLU A 253 18.18 6.09 25.13
N GLN A 254 18.38 6.83 26.23
CA GLN A 254 18.06 6.38 27.59
C GLN A 254 16.63 6.71 28.02
N SER A 255 15.87 7.43 27.20
CA SER A 255 14.52 7.90 27.53
C SER A 255 13.53 7.64 26.39
N ARG A 256 12.66 6.65 26.59
CA ARG A 256 11.53 6.41 25.69
C ARG A 256 10.60 7.62 25.56
N ALA A 257 10.40 8.37 26.65
CA ALA A 257 9.62 9.60 26.62
C ALA A 257 10.27 10.66 25.70
N SER A 258 11.60 10.78 25.70
CA SER A 258 12.34 11.65 24.77
C SER A 258 12.04 11.33 23.31
N LEU A 259 11.97 10.04 22.94
CA LEU A 259 11.57 9.62 21.59
C LEU A 259 10.14 10.04 21.23
N CYS A 260 9.19 9.88 22.15
CA CYS A 260 7.80 10.31 21.93
C CYS A 260 7.71 11.83 21.72
N VAL A 261 8.43 12.60 22.53
CA VAL A 261 8.54 14.06 22.39
C VAL A 261 9.17 14.42 21.04
N ALA A 262 10.22 13.71 20.62
CA ALA A 262 10.85 13.91 19.33
C ALA A 262 9.91 13.62 18.15
N PHE A 263 9.08 12.57 18.22
CA PHE A 263 8.06 12.31 17.20
C PHE A 263 6.97 13.40 17.14
N THR A 264 6.57 13.94 18.29
CA THR A 264 5.64 15.09 18.33
C THR A 264 6.24 16.27 17.55
N LEU A 265 7.48 16.63 17.85
CA LEU A 265 8.15 17.76 17.21
C LEU A 265 8.47 17.48 15.73
N ALA A 266 8.80 16.24 15.36
CA ALA A 266 9.04 15.82 13.98
C ALA A 266 7.85 16.10 13.07
N GLY A 267 6.62 15.86 13.55
CA GLY A 267 5.41 16.20 12.82
C GLY A 267 5.23 17.71 12.64
N LEU A 268 5.46 18.49 13.70
CA LEU A 268 5.28 19.94 13.68
C LEU A 268 6.31 20.66 12.80
N GLU A 269 7.56 20.21 12.85
CA GLU A 269 8.69 20.88 12.20
C GLU A 269 9.11 20.22 10.88
N GLN A 270 8.43 19.16 10.44
CA GLN A 270 8.79 18.37 9.25
C GLN A 270 10.25 17.92 9.28
N ALA A 271 10.65 17.32 10.40
CA ALA A 271 12.02 16.92 10.70
C ALA A 271 12.12 15.42 10.96
N VAL A 272 13.31 14.86 10.75
CA VAL A 272 13.61 13.45 11.08
C VAL A 272 14.17 13.32 12.48
N VAL A 273 13.85 12.21 13.14
CA VAL A 273 14.37 11.87 14.47
C VAL A 273 15.65 11.04 14.32
N VAL A 274 16.71 11.44 15.01
CA VAL A 274 18.04 10.84 14.88
C VAL A 274 18.76 10.70 16.22
N THR A 275 19.79 9.86 16.29
CA THR A 275 20.72 9.81 17.42
C THR A 275 21.99 10.61 17.12
N PRO A 276 22.83 10.92 18.13
CA PRO A 276 24.05 11.71 17.93
C PRO A 276 24.98 11.18 16.83
N ASP A 277 25.07 9.86 16.66
CA ASP A 277 25.93 9.22 15.66
C ASP A 277 25.52 9.56 14.20
N MET A 278 24.28 9.99 13.97
CA MET A 278 23.79 10.37 12.65
C MET A 278 23.99 11.86 12.33
N ILE A 279 24.43 12.69 13.30
CA ILE A 279 24.63 14.13 13.11
C ILE A 279 25.54 14.44 11.92
N PRO A 280 26.73 13.83 11.76
CA PRO A 280 27.61 14.14 10.64
C PRO A 280 26.94 13.89 9.27
N LEU A 281 26.07 12.87 9.21
CA LEU A 281 25.30 12.59 8.00
C LEU A 281 24.23 13.66 7.77
N MET A 282 23.47 14.08 8.78
CA MET A 282 22.47 15.16 8.64
C MET A 282 23.09 16.48 8.18
N GLU A 283 24.23 16.86 8.77
CA GLU A 283 24.98 18.06 8.41
C GLU A 283 25.51 18.01 6.97
N SER A 284 25.90 16.82 6.48
CA SER A 284 26.33 16.64 5.08
C SER A 284 25.23 16.90 4.04
N TYR A 285 23.95 16.82 4.44
CA TYR A 285 22.79 17.20 3.63
C TYR A 285 22.28 18.62 3.93
N HIS A 286 23.02 19.41 4.71
CA HIS A 286 22.65 20.77 5.12
C HIS A 286 21.31 20.85 5.87
N LEU A 287 20.90 19.77 6.53
CA LEU A 287 19.72 19.79 7.39
C LEU A 287 20.08 20.51 8.70
N PRO A 288 19.32 21.53 9.14
CA PRO A 288 19.59 22.20 10.41
C PRO A 288 19.11 21.36 11.60
N LEU A 289 19.82 21.50 12.73
CA LEU A 289 19.34 21.00 14.02
C LEU A 289 18.09 21.80 14.44
N VAL A 290 16.96 21.12 14.60
CA VAL A 290 15.71 21.70 15.10
C VAL A 290 15.74 21.76 16.63
N LYS A 291 16.06 20.62 17.26
CA LYS A 291 16.10 20.50 18.71
C LYS A 291 16.96 19.30 19.13
N ASP A 292 17.70 19.49 20.21
CA ASP A 292 18.41 18.43 20.90
C ASP A 292 17.73 18.14 22.24
N PHE A 293 17.29 16.90 22.43
CA PHE A 293 16.71 16.39 23.67
C PHE A 293 17.69 15.52 24.48
N GLY A 294 18.93 15.32 24.01
CA GLY A 294 19.96 14.55 24.68
C GLY A 294 20.20 15.07 26.10
N GLY A 295 19.98 14.22 27.11
CA GLY A 295 20.16 14.57 28.52
C GLY A 295 19.16 15.58 29.08
N GLN A 296 18.24 16.14 28.29
CA GLN A 296 17.30 17.18 28.73
C GLN A 296 16.38 16.69 29.86
N PHE A 297 16.10 15.39 29.89
CA PHE A 297 15.11 14.78 30.79
C PHE A 297 15.70 13.91 31.89
N ILE A 298 17.02 13.98 32.13
CA ILE A 298 17.68 13.21 33.19
C ILE A 298 17.02 13.52 34.55
N GLY A 299 16.62 12.45 35.25
CA GLY A 299 16.00 12.54 36.58
C GLY A 299 14.55 13.00 36.61
N LYS A 300 13.90 13.22 35.45
CA LYS A 300 12.48 13.58 35.36
C LYS A 300 11.63 12.33 35.21
N SER A 301 10.44 12.37 35.81
CA SER A 301 9.38 11.38 35.58
C SER A 301 8.71 11.60 34.22
N ASP A 302 8.07 10.56 33.68
CA ASP A 302 7.32 10.65 32.42
C ASP A 302 6.22 11.71 32.49
N GLU A 303 5.58 11.85 33.65
CA GLU A 303 4.59 12.90 33.91
C GLU A 303 5.19 14.31 33.71
N GLU A 304 6.36 14.59 34.28
CA GLU A 304 7.03 15.88 34.14
C GLU A 304 7.45 16.14 32.69
N ILE A 305 7.95 15.10 32.00
CA ILE A 305 8.39 15.19 30.61
C ILE A 305 7.20 15.49 29.69
N PHE A 306 6.13 14.72 29.79
CA PHE A 306 4.95 14.92 28.94
C PHE A 306 4.18 16.19 29.30
N ARG A 307 4.18 16.62 30.57
CA ARG A 307 3.63 17.93 30.96
C ARG A 307 4.41 19.07 30.31
N TRP A 308 5.74 19.02 30.37
CA TRP A 308 6.59 19.99 29.70
C TRP A 308 6.36 19.99 28.18
N ALA A 309 6.33 18.81 27.56
CA ALA A 309 6.15 18.68 26.12
C ALA A 309 4.77 19.20 25.68
N PHE A 310 3.72 18.89 26.43
CA PHE A 310 2.38 19.37 26.16
C PHE A 310 2.27 20.89 26.33
N HIS A 311 2.87 21.47 27.37
CA HIS A 311 2.92 22.93 27.53
C HIS A 311 3.68 23.60 26.37
N THR A 312 4.73 22.97 25.86
CA THR A 312 5.60 23.56 24.84
C THR A 312 5.01 23.43 23.43
N TYR A 313 4.41 22.29 23.10
CA TYR A 313 4.02 21.93 21.73
C TYR A 313 2.53 21.62 21.57
N GLY A 314 1.80 21.42 22.67
CA GLY A 314 0.44 20.89 22.68
C GLY A 314 -0.56 21.76 21.94
N ASP A 315 -0.39 23.09 21.94
CA ASP A 315 -1.29 24.01 21.23
C ASP A 315 -1.20 23.88 19.70
N SER A 316 -0.01 23.55 19.18
CA SER A 316 0.23 23.33 17.74
C SER A 316 -0.14 21.91 17.28
N CYS A 317 -0.35 20.99 18.21
CA CYS A 317 -0.70 19.60 17.90
C CYS A 317 -2.17 19.47 17.47
N SER A 318 -2.44 18.47 16.64
CA SER A 318 -3.79 18.07 16.28
C SER A 318 -4.65 17.80 17.50
N LYS A 319 -5.92 18.23 17.41
CA LYS A 319 -6.97 17.89 18.38
C LYS A 319 -7.91 16.79 17.87
N ASP A 320 -7.64 16.25 16.68
CA ASP A 320 -8.38 15.11 16.10
C ASP A 320 -7.64 13.78 16.25
N PHE A 321 -6.33 13.84 16.51
CA PHE A 321 -5.47 12.66 16.68
C PHE A 321 -4.49 12.88 17.85
N ILE A 322 -4.41 11.89 18.73
CA ILE A 322 -3.38 11.76 19.76
C ILE A 322 -2.85 10.34 19.71
N VAL A 323 -1.57 10.13 19.97
CA VAL A 323 -0.93 8.81 19.89
C VAL A 323 -0.41 8.38 21.26
N TRP A 324 -0.78 7.18 21.67
CA TRP A 324 -0.26 6.51 22.87
C TRP A 324 0.77 5.45 22.47
N MET A 325 2.03 5.72 22.78
CA MET A 325 3.19 4.90 22.39
C MET A 325 3.46 3.78 23.40
N GLY A 326 2.41 3.12 23.88
CA GLY A 326 2.49 1.97 24.77
C GLY A 326 2.79 0.65 24.04
N GLY A 327 2.22 -0.45 24.53
CA GLY A 327 2.30 -1.80 23.92
C GLY A 327 3.65 -2.52 24.00
N ALA A 328 4.65 -1.87 24.58
CA ALA A 328 5.92 -2.46 25.01
C ALA A 328 6.35 -1.81 26.34
N ASP A 329 7.29 -2.40 27.06
CA ASP A 329 7.87 -1.86 28.29
C ASP A 329 9.41 -1.96 28.31
N GLY A 330 10.03 -1.37 29.33
CA GLY A 330 11.48 -1.35 29.50
C GLY A 330 12.22 -0.69 28.32
N ASP A 331 13.28 -1.35 27.87
CA ASP A 331 14.14 -0.86 26.77
C ASP A 331 13.59 -1.17 25.37
N GLN A 332 12.31 -1.59 25.25
CA GLN A 332 11.68 -1.89 23.97
C GLN A 332 10.65 -0.81 23.60
N ILE A 333 10.55 -0.50 22.30
CA ILE A 333 9.44 0.26 21.74
C ILE A 333 9.13 -0.21 20.32
N MET A 334 7.84 -0.34 20.00
CA MET A 334 7.38 -0.79 18.69
C MET A 334 6.52 0.30 18.04
N PRO A 335 7.14 1.32 17.41
CA PRO A 335 6.46 2.55 17.02
C PRO A 335 5.84 2.50 15.61
N GLY A 336 5.18 1.40 15.25
CA GLY A 336 4.58 1.21 13.93
C GLY A 336 3.64 2.35 13.51
N ILE A 337 2.80 2.84 14.44
CA ILE A 337 1.79 3.87 14.20
C ILE A 337 2.35 5.30 14.15
N ALA A 338 3.61 5.49 14.53
CA ALA A 338 4.17 6.83 14.68
C ALA A 338 4.31 7.57 13.35
N ASP A 339 4.46 6.86 12.23
CA ASP A 339 4.44 7.44 10.90
C ASP A 339 3.15 8.27 10.67
N PHE A 340 1.99 7.72 11.05
CA PHE A 340 0.71 8.39 10.91
C PHE A 340 0.55 9.54 11.90
N GLY A 341 0.98 9.35 13.16
CA GLY A 341 0.95 10.44 14.14
C GLY A 341 1.75 11.66 13.69
N ILE A 342 2.94 11.44 13.15
CA ILE A 342 3.81 12.49 12.58
C ILE A 342 3.11 13.14 11.39
N ALA A 343 2.56 12.36 10.45
CA ALA A 343 1.82 12.86 9.29
C ALA A 343 0.55 13.65 9.65
N LYS A 344 0.02 13.48 10.88
CA LYS A 344 -1.17 14.17 11.41
C LYS A 344 -0.85 15.23 12.46
N HIS A 345 0.43 15.51 12.71
CA HIS A 345 0.87 16.46 13.74
C HIS A 345 0.28 16.14 15.11
N ALA A 346 0.15 14.84 15.43
CA ALA A 346 -0.43 14.38 16.68
C ALA A 346 0.55 14.60 17.85
N PHE A 347 0.01 14.79 19.05
CA PHE A 347 0.79 14.70 20.28
C PHE A 347 1.04 13.23 20.63
N PHE A 348 2.26 12.89 21.03
CA PHE A 348 2.65 11.54 21.44
C PHE A 348 2.86 11.47 22.95
N ALA A 349 2.21 10.50 23.59
CA ALA A 349 2.31 10.24 25.03
C ALA A 349 2.53 8.77 25.34
N ASP A 350 3.02 8.47 26.54
CA ASP A 350 3.10 7.11 27.08
C ASP A 350 2.89 7.16 28.61
N LEU A 351 1.71 7.64 29.00
CA LEU A 351 1.32 7.87 30.39
C LEU A 351 0.39 6.76 30.89
N SER A 352 0.55 6.37 32.14
CA SER A 352 -0.40 5.50 32.82
C SER A 352 -1.80 6.10 32.84
N THR A 353 -2.76 5.31 32.41
CA THR A 353 -4.20 5.60 32.53
C THR A 353 -4.84 4.90 33.73
N ALA A 354 -4.05 4.28 34.60
CA ALA A 354 -4.57 3.65 35.81
C ALA A 354 -4.83 4.70 36.91
N PRO A 355 -6.04 4.74 37.53
CA PRO A 355 -6.35 5.73 38.57
C PRO A 355 -5.42 5.73 39.80
N LYS A 356 -4.74 4.60 40.07
CA LYS A 356 -3.72 4.50 41.14
C LYS A 356 -2.51 5.41 40.89
N ASP A 357 -2.15 5.64 39.62
CA ASP A 357 -0.97 6.40 39.21
C ASP A 357 -1.36 7.88 39.08
N THR A 358 -1.69 8.47 40.24
CA THR A 358 -2.49 9.70 40.33
C THR A 358 -1.98 10.87 39.48
N GLN A 359 -0.67 11.04 39.35
CA GLN A 359 -0.07 12.16 38.60
C GLN A 359 -0.16 11.93 37.08
N GLU A 360 0.31 10.77 36.60
CA GLU A 360 0.20 10.40 35.18
C GLU A 360 -1.27 10.31 34.73
N TYR A 361 -2.14 9.73 35.55
CA TYR A 361 -3.57 9.64 35.26
C TYR A 361 -4.22 11.02 35.09
N LYS A 362 -3.93 11.97 35.98
CA LYS A 362 -4.47 13.35 35.86
C LYS A 362 -4.00 14.03 34.60
N LEU A 363 -2.74 13.85 34.22
CA LEU A 363 -2.22 14.39 32.97
C LEU A 363 -2.89 13.71 31.76
N ALA A 364 -2.98 12.38 31.75
CA ALA A 364 -3.66 11.63 30.68
C ALA A 364 -5.14 12.02 30.53
N ASP A 365 -5.85 12.18 31.65
CA ASP A 365 -7.25 12.65 31.68
C ASP A 365 -7.37 14.06 31.09
N SER A 366 -6.44 14.95 31.41
CA SER A 366 -6.39 16.30 30.84
C SER A 366 -6.08 16.27 29.34
N LEU A 367 -5.13 15.45 28.88
CA LEU A 367 -4.75 15.35 27.47
C LEU A 367 -5.89 14.80 26.63
N MET A 368 -6.63 13.79 27.13
CA MET A 368 -7.80 13.27 26.43
C MET A 368 -9.00 14.23 26.48
N GLY A 369 -9.18 14.94 27.59
CA GLY A 369 -10.32 15.86 27.78
C GLY A 369 -10.30 17.11 26.90
N ILE A 370 -9.15 17.49 26.33
CA ILE A 370 -9.02 18.63 25.42
C ILE A 370 -9.18 18.26 23.94
N MET A 371 -9.28 16.97 23.63
CA MET A 371 -9.42 16.51 22.25
C MET A 371 -10.81 16.83 21.71
N ASN A 372 -10.93 16.99 20.40
CA ASN A 372 -12.22 17.18 19.75
C ASN A 372 -13.12 15.97 19.99
N ARG A 373 -14.43 16.21 19.96
CA ARG A 373 -15.42 15.14 20.09
C ARG A 373 -15.18 14.07 19.01
N PHE A 374 -15.14 12.81 19.42
CA PHE A 374 -14.81 11.66 18.57
C PHE A 374 -13.40 11.68 17.97
N ALA A 375 -12.46 12.48 18.48
CA ALA A 375 -11.06 12.34 18.09
C ALA A 375 -10.56 10.89 18.30
N LEU A 376 -9.52 10.54 17.56
CA LEU A 376 -8.92 9.21 17.58
C LEU A 376 -7.72 9.19 18.53
N VAL A 377 -7.78 8.28 19.50
CA VAL A 377 -6.66 7.91 20.36
C VAL A 377 -5.98 6.71 19.71
N MET A 378 -4.92 7.00 18.97
CA MET A 378 -4.15 6.02 18.24
C MET A 378 -3.14 5.33 19.17
N GLY A 379 -2.70 4.12 18.84
CA GLY A 379 -1.70 3.38 19.59
C GLY A 379 -2.28 2.46 20.66
N TRP A 380 -1.49 2.17 21.69
CA TRP A 380 -1.88 1.21 22.73
C TRP A 380 -1.50 1.67 24.14
N HIS A 381 -2.12 1.04 25.13
CA HIS A 381 -1.92 1.39 26.53
C HIS A 381 -0.49 1.09 27.02
N SER A 382 -0.07 1.78 28.07
CA SER A 382 1.31 1.75 28.59
C SER A 382 1.59 0.46 29.37
N TYR A 383 2.13 -0.55 28.68
CA TYR A 383 2.55 -1.82 29.31
C TYR A 383 3.50 -1.56 30.48
N GLY A 384 3.37 -2.36 31.53
CA GLY A 384 4.09 -2.16 32.80
C GLY A 384 3.49 -1.10 33.72
N LYS A 385 2.63 -0.19 33.21
CA LYS A 385 1.99 0.88 34.01
C LYS A 385 0.51 0.62 34.26
N ASP A 386 -0.24 0.34 33.19
CA ASP A 386 -1.70 0.20 33.23
C ASP A 386 -2.22 -1.05 32.49
N LEU A 387 -3.54 -1.11 32.33
CA LEU A 387 -4.25 -2.19 31.66
C LEU A 387 -5.13 -1.60 30.55
N GLU A 388 -5.41 -2.38 29.51
CA GLU A 388 -6.32 -2.01 28.41
C GLU A 388 -7.63 -1.41 28.93
N ARG A 389 -8.25 -2.03 29.94
CA ARG A 389 -9.51 -1.53 30.52
C ARG A 389 -9.39 -0.11 31.05
N ASN A 390 -8.24 0.30 31.58
CA ASN A 390 -8.03 1.64 32.12
C ASN A 390 -7.98 2.65 30.97
N TYR A 391 -7.20 2.32 29.93
CA TYR A 391 -6.99 3.15 28.75
C TYR A 391 -8.30 3.36 27.97
N VAL A 392 -9.01 2.28 27.66
CA VAL A 392 -10.29 2.34 26.95
C VAL A 392 -11.35 3.04 27.80
N THR A 393 -11.38 2.84 29.12
CA THR A 393 -12.31 3.56 30.01
C THR A 393 -12.04 5.05 30.00
N LEU A 394 -10.77 5.47 30.07
CA LEU A 394 -10.39 6.89 30.07
C LEU A 394 -10.72 7.55 28.73
N ALA A 395 -10.39 6.93 27.60
CA ALA A 395 -10.76 7.44 26.28
C ALA A 395 -12.28 7.54 26.12
N SER A 396 -13.02 6.52 26.56
CA SER A 396 -14.49 6.48 26.49
C SER A 396 -15.15 7.54 27.37
N LYS A 397 -14.58 7.85 28.54
CA LYS A 397 -15.04 8.93 29.44
C LYS A 397 -15.15 10.27 28.70
N HIS A 398 -14.24 10.53 27.76
CA HIS A 398 -14.20 11.75 26.95
C HIS A 398 -14.87 11.62 25.58
N GLY A 399 -15.55 10.49 25.30
CA GLY A 399 -16.21 10.24 24.02
C GLY A 399 -15.24 10.09 22.84
N LEU A 400 -14.01 9.65 23.11
CA LEU A 400 -12.99 9.40 22.11
C LEU A 400 -13.05 7.96 21.59
N ARG A 401 -12.37 7.69 20.48
CA ARG A 401 -12.32 6.38 19.83
C ARG A 401 -10.88 5.85 19.86
N VAL A 402 -10.69 4.66 20.41
CA VAL A 402 -9.38 3.99 20.42
C VAL A 402 -9.23 3.19 19.13
N GLU A 403 -8.15 3.42 18.39
CA GLU A 403 -7.89 2.74 17.12
C GLU A 403 -6.40 2.49 16.88
N GLY A 404 -6.07 1.43 16.14
CA GLY A 404 -4.71 1.15 15.65
C GLY A 404 -3.67 0.92 16.75
N LEU A 405 -3.24 -0.32 16.98
CA LEU A 405 -2.18 -0.63 17.96
C LEU A 405 -0.92 0.20 17.70
N ASN A 406 -0.06 0.34 18.72
CA ASN A 406 1.25 1.00 18.58
C ASN A 406 2.08 0.39 17.44
N THR A 407 1.89 -0.90 17.19
CA THR A 407 2.53 -1.70 16.12
C THR A 407 1.93 -1.50 14.73
N PHE A 408 0.81 -0.78 14.55
CA PHE A 408 0.11 -0.68 13.27
C PHE A 408 0.93 0.10 12.23
N PRO A 409 1.49 -0.54 11.18
CA PRO A 409 2.47 0.12 10.33
C PRO A 409 1.84 0.78 9.10
N ASN A 410 2.59 1.70 8.47
CA ASN A 410 2.31 2.26 7.14
C ASN A 410 0.95 2.96 7.02
N LEU A 411 0.37 3.45 8.12
CA LEU A 411 -0.93 4.11 8.06
C LEU A 411 -0.82 5.50 7.40
N SER A 412 0.33 6.17 7.52
CA SER A 412 0.61 7.40 6.75
C SER A 412 0.53 7.14 5.25
N PHE A 413 1.15 6.06 4.76
CA PHE A 413 1.11 5.65 3.35
C PHE A 413 -0.31 5.28 2.92
N THR A 414 -0.93 4.36 3.67
CA THR A 414 -2.26 3.81 3.37
C THR A 414 -3.33 4.90 3.35
N SER A 415 -3.24 5.90 4.25
CA SER A 415 -4.17 7.04 4.28
C SER A 415 -4.11 7.92 3.03
N LYS A 416 -3.06 7.79 2.21
CA LYS A 416 -2.88 8.49 0.92
C LYS A 416 -3.16 7.60 -0.29
N THR A 417 -3.51 6.33 -0.07
CA THR A 417 -3.88 5.39 -1.13
C THR A 417 -5.39 5.19 -1.12
N PRO A 418 -6.16 5.89 -1.97
CA PRO A 418 -7.60 5.64 -2.04
C PRO A 418 -7.86 4.18 -2.47
N PRO A 419 -9.03 3.61 -2.11
CA PRO A 419 -9.44 2.31 -2.60
C PRO A 419 -9.37 2.23 -4.13
N SER A 420 -9.24 1.01 -4.68
CA SER A 420 -9.29 0.83 -6.13
C SER A 420 -10.63 1.31 -6.68
N ALA A 421 -10.67 1.83 -7.91
CA ALA A 421 -11.86 2.47 -8.47
C ALA A 421 -13.09 1.54 -8.55
N ASP A 422 -12.86 0.22 -8.57
CA ASP A 422 -13.87 -0.84 -8.55
C ASP A 422 -14.28 -1.28 -7.13
N PHE A 423 -13.63 -0.77 -6.08
CA PHE A 423 -13.94 -1.12 -4.71
C PHE A 423 -15.31 -0.58 -4.30
N THR A 424 -16.20 -1.49 -3.93
CA THR A 424 -17.50 -1.15 -3.34
C THR A 424 -17.59 -1.84 -1.99
N PHE A 425 -17.82 -1.07 -0.93
CA PHE A 425 -18.13 -1.64 0.37
C PHE A 425 -19.50 -2.32 0.30
N LYS A 426 -19.53 -3.65 0.45
CA LYS A 426 -20.77 -4.43 0.46
C LYS A 426 -20.92 -5.08 1.81
N ASN A 427 -21.98 -4.72 2.52
CA ASN A 427 -22.43 -5.50 3.67
C ASN A 427 -23.30 -6.65 3.16
N ASN A 428 -22.83 -7.90 3.30
CA ASN A 428 -23.56 -9.09 2.87
C ASN A 428 -24.68 -9.44 3.87
N HIS A 429 -25.71 -8.60 3.97
CA HIS A 429 -26.87 -8.89 4.82
C HIS A 429 -27.81 -9.89 4.13
N GLN A 430 -27.51 -11.18 4.23
CA GLN A 430 -28.36 -12.26 3.68
C GLN A 430 -29.46 -12.73 4.65
N VAL A 431 -29.72 -11.99 5.73
CA VAL A 431 -30.71 -12.38 6.74
C VAL A 431 -32.11 -12.01 6.26
N VAL A 432 -32.91 -13.01 5.93
CA VAL A 432 -34.35 -12.85 5.63
C VAL A 432 -35.15 -13.13 6.89
N LYS A 433 -36.12 -12.27 7.21
CA LYS A 433 -37.03 -12.48 8.34
C LYS A 433 -37.93 -13.69 8.07
N ILE A 434 -37.68 -14.81 8.74
CA ILE A 434 -38.51 -16.03 8.64
C ILE A 434 -39.61 -15.97 9.72
N ASN A 435 -40.88 -15.94 9.32
CA ASN A 435 -42.02 -15.83 10.24
C ASN A 435 -42.36 -17.13 11.02
N ARG A 436 -41.80 -18.29 10.63
CA ARG A 436 -41.93 -19.55 11.37
C ARG A 436 -40.69 -20.42 11.18
N MET A 437 -39.91 -20.62 12.25
CA MET A 437 -38.99 -21.76 12.31
C MET A 437 -39.81 -23.01 12.61
N CYS A 438 -39.80 -23.99 11.70
CA CYS A 438 -40.35 -25.31 11.98
C CYS A 438 -39.46 -25.95 13.07
N GLN A 439 -39.95 -25.93 14.32
CA GLN A 439 -39.23 -26.48 15.47
C GLN A 439 -39.06 -28.00 15.31
N ARG A 440 -37.92 -28.39 14.75
CA ARG A 440 -37.29 -29.68 15.06
C ARG A 440 -36.23 -29.42 16.11
N ARG A 441 -36.02 -30.35 17.06
CA ARG A 441 -34.95 -30.26 18.06
C ARG A 441 -33.60 -30.10 17.34
N LYS A 442 -33.12 -28.86 17.24
CA LYS A 442 -31.84 -28.50 16.63
C LYS A 442 -31.10 -27.62 17.62
N PHE A 443 -29.80 -27.88 17.79
CA PHE A 443 -28.89 -26.94 18.41
C PHE A 443 -28.36 -25.99 17.34
N ILE A 444 -28.36 -24.69 17.63
CA ILE A 444 -27.75 -23.66 16.79
C ILE A 444 -26.57 -23.11 17.56
N LEU A 445 -25.36 -23.21 17.00
CA LEU A 445 -24.14 -22.66 17.56
C LEU A 445 -23.62 -21.56 16.63
N PRO A 446 -23.85 -20.27 16.95
CA PRO A 446 -23.20 -19.20 16.21
C PRO A 446 -21.72 -19.12 16.61
N VAL A 447 -20.84 -18.98 15.62
CA VAL A 447 -19.41 -18.76 15.82
C VAL A 447 -19.10 -17.33 15.40
N TYR A 448 -18.57 -16.54 16.32
CA TYR A 448 -18.12 -15.18 16.06
C TYR A 448 -16.61 -15.13 16.24
N LYS A 449 -15.91 -14.51 15.28
CA LYS A 449 -14.51 -14.15 15.46
C LYS A 449 -14.46 -12.87 16.30
N GLN A 450 -13.73 -12.91 17.41
CA GLN A 450 -13.48 -11.75 18.27
C GLN A 450 -12.16 -11.08 17.83
N MET A 451 -11.96 -9.79 18.13
CA MET A 451 -10.77 -8.96 17.84
C MET A 451 -10.69 -8.24 16.47
N ASP A 452 -11.78 -8.13 15.72
CA ASP A 452 -11.79 -7.39 14.43
C ASP A 452 -12.28 -5.93 14.56
N LEU A 453 -12.28 -5.34 15.77
CA LEU A 453 -12.73 -3.94 15.98
C LEU A 453 -11.66 -2.91 15.62
N GLY A 454 -10.38 -3.27 15.60
CA GLY A 454 -9.31 -2.36 15.16
C GLY A 454 -9.13 -2.40 13.63
N LEU A 455 -8.49 -1.38 13.07
CA LEU A 455 -8.00 -1.34 11.67
C LEU A 455 -6.99 -2.47 11.32
N ALA A 456 -6.69 -3.33 12.28
CA ALA A 456 -5.81 -4.49 12.24
C ALA A 456 -6.63 -5.77 12.24
N PRO A 457 -6.33 -6.76 11.38
CA PRO A 457 -6.82 -8.11 11.65
C PRO A 457 -6.17 -8.58 12.96
N GLY A 458 -6.97 -8.79 14.01
CA GLY A 458 -6.48 -9.41 15.23
C GLY A 458 -5.86 -10.78 14.88
N THR A 459 -4.54 -10.89 14.96
CA THR A 459 -3.90 -12.20 15.02
C THR A 459 -4.29 -12.78 16.37
N ALA A 460 -5.06 -13.86 16.35
CA ALA A 460 -5.33 -14.62 17.56
C ALA A 460 -3.99 -14.90 18.24
N HIS A 461 -3.78 -14.37 19.45
CA HIS A 461 -2.77 -14.93 20.32
C HIS A 461 -3.03 -16.43 20.36
N SER A 462 -2.03 -17.23 20.03
CA SER A 462 -2.08 -18.68 20.15
C SER A 462 -2.14 -19.04 21.64
N GLY A 463 -3.31 -18.81 22.24
CA GLY A 463 -3.71 -19.42 23.49
C GLY A 463 -3.95 -20.90 23.18
N ASP A 464 -3.06 -21.71 23.68
CA ASP A 464 -3.07 -23.17 23.57
C ASP A 464 -4.45 -23.72 23.96
N LEU A 465 -5.22 -24.19 22.96
CA LEU A 465 -6.53 -24.82 23.13
C LEU A 465 -6.42 -26.27 23.66
N SER A 466 -5.23 -26.72 24.04
CA SER A 466 -4.97 -28.07 24.56
C SER A 466 -5.66 -28.37 25.91
N HIS A 467 -6.11 -27.35 26.65
CA HIS A 467 -6.70 -27.55 27.99
C HIS A 467 -8.24 -27.55 28.09
N MET A 468 -8.99 -27.34 26.99
CA MET A 468 -10.48 -27.35 27.03
C MET A 468 -11.16 -28.64 26.52
N LEU A 469 -10.38 -29.67 26.15
CA LEU A 469 -10.91 -31.01 25.83
C LEU A 469 -10.34 -32.07 26.77
N GLY A 470 -10.51 -31.84 28.06
CA GLY A 470 -10.09 -32.75 29.13
C GLY A 470 -11.07 -32.78 30.30
N LYS A 471 -12.27 -33.32 30.06
CA LYS A 471 -13.04 -34.25 30.93
C LYS A 471 -14.45 -34.45 30.40
#